data_AF-A0A7S3T199-F1
#
_entry.id   AF-A0A7S3T199-F1
#
_cell.length_a   1.000
_cell.length_b   1.000
_cell.length_c   1.000
_cell.angle_alpha   90.00
_cell.angle_beta   90.00
_cell.angle_gamma   90.00
#
_symmetry.space_group_name_H-M   'P 1'
#
loop_
_entity.id
_entity.type
_entity.pdbx_description
1 polymer ?
#
loop_
_entity_poly.entity_id
_entity_poly.type
_entity_poly.pdbx_seq_one_letter_code
_entity_poly.pdbx_strand_id
1 'polypeptide(L)'
;TEDAKAAQKAVAAAVAILKDFYAQASQATALVQVGGEVAAGQEPVKMGSEEWNALANPDAAPVDKGHKKGMQTYGKTYTGMQDEAGGVLAMLEVISSDFSRLEADTGADEATASDAHKAFMAESSKSKAVKDKETDMLASDKTSLEAELLTDRKDLSNTQDQLLAADRYYEKLKPQCVDLGMSYEQRAAARQEEIQSLKEALRILSGEDIA
;
A
#
# COMPACT_ATOMS: atom_id res chain seq x y z
N THR A 1 -3.23 -19.46 3.28
CA THR A 1 -2.86 -20.59 2.40
C THR A 1 -2.95 -21.96 3.08
N GLU A 2 -2.67 -22.09 4.38
CA GLU A 2 -2.76 -23.38 5.12
C GLU A 2 -4.13 -24.09 4.97
N ASP A 3 -5.23 -23.36 5.07
CA ASP A 3 -6.58 -23.94 4.98
C ASP A 3 -6.88 -24.52 3.59
N ALA A 4 -6.38 -23.88 2.51
CA ALA A 4 -6.53 -24.36 1.14
C ALA A 4 -5.75 -25.67 0.93
N LYS A 5 -4.54 -25.78 1.47
CA LYS A 5 -3.74 -27.02 1.44
C LYS A 5 -4.40 -28.15 2.23
N ALA A 6 -4.92 -27.84 3.41
CA ALA A 6 -5.64 -28.81 4.24
C ALA A 6 -6.91 -29.32 3.54
N ALA A 7 -7.68 -28.41 2.93
CA ALA A 7 -8.87 -28.75 2.15
C ALA A 7 -8.53 -29.59 0.90
N GLN A 8 -7.48 -29.23 0.16
CA GLN A 8 -7.03 -29.99 -1.00
C GLN A 8 -6.66 -31.44 -0.62
N LYS A 9 -5.93 -31.62 0.48
CA LYS A 9 -5.55 -32.94 1.00
C LYS A 9 -6.77 -33.76 1.43
N ALA A 10 -7.74 -33.13 2.07
CA ALA A 10 -8.98 -33.79 2.49
C ALA A 10 -9.83 -34.22 1.28
N VAL A 11 -9.98 -33.36 0.27
CA VAL A 11 -10.71 -33.66 -0.97
C VAL A 11 -10.00 -34.77 -1.76
N ALA A 12 -8.67 -34.73 -1.86
CA ALA A 12 -7.90 -35.79 -2.52
C ALA A 12 -8.09 -37.15 -1.82
N ALA A 13 -8.10 -37.18 -0.48
CA ALA A 13 -8.37 -38.40 0.29
C ALA A 13 -9.80 -38.90 0.08
N ALA A 14 -10.79 -38.01 0.06
CA ALA A 14 -12.19 -38.36 -0.19
C ALA A 14 -12.39 -38.95 -1.59
N VAL A 15 -11.77 -38.36 -2.62
CA VAL A 15 -11.80 -38.88 -4.00
C VAL A 15 -11.16 -40.27 -4.09
N ALA A 16 -10.06 -40.52 -3.39
CA ALA A 16 -9.41 -41.83 -3.36
C ALA A 16 -10.33 -42.90 -2.74
N ILE A 17 -10.92 -42.60 -1.58
CA ILE A 17 -11.85 -43.52 -0.88
C ILE A 17 -13.07 -43.84 -1.75
N LEU A 18 -13.64 -42.84 -2.41
CA LEU A 18 -14.79 -43.04 -3.29
C LEU A 18 -14.42 -43.87 -4.53
N LYS A 19 -13.27 -43.60 -5.16
CA LYS A 19 -12.78 -44.41 -6.29
C LYS A 19 -12.58 -45.87 -5.91
N ASP A 20 -11.98 -46.13 -4.74
CA ASP A 20 -11.79 -47.49 -4.22
C ASP A 20 -13.11 -48.18 -3.90
N PHE A 21 -14.06 -47.46 -3.30
CA PHE A 21 -15.41 -47.98 -2.99
C PHE A 21 -16.16 -48.38 -4.26
N TYR A 22 -16.22 -47.52 -5.28
CA TYR A 22 -16.92 -47.84 -6.54
C TYR A 22 -16.23 -48.94 -7.34
N ALA A 23 -14.89 -49.04 -7.27
CA ALA A 23 -14.14 -50.15 -7.85
C ALA A 23 -14.49 -51.48 -7.16
N GLN A 24 -14.60 -51.52 -5.83
CA GLN A 24 -14.95 -52.72 -5.07
C GLN A 24 -16.45 -53.07 -5.15
N ALA A 25 -17.34 -52.08 -5.19
CA ALA A 25 -18.78 -52.27 -5.30
C ALA A 25 -19.18 -52.93 -6.63
N SER A 26 -18.40 -52.73 -7.69
CA SER A 26 -18.56 -53.47 -8.96
C SER A 26 -18.31 -54.98 -8.82
N GLN A 27 -17.64 -55.42 -7.73
CA GLN A 27 -17.26 -56.80 -7.46
C GLN A 27 -18.02 -57.43 -6.27
N ALA A 28 -18.89 -56.67 -5.59
CA ALA A 28 -19.51 -57.09 -4.33
C ALA A 28 -20.81 -57.89 -4.54
N THR A 29 -20.91 -59.06 -3.91
CA THR A 29 -22.10 -59.92 -3.91
C THR A 29 -22.92 -59.72 -2.63
N ALA A 30 -24.10 -59.10 -2.72
CA ALA A 30 -24.98 -58.82 -1.59
C ALA A 30 -25.93 -59.98 -1.25
N LEU A 31 -26.19 -60.20 0.05
CA LEU A 31 -27.09 -61.22 0.57
C LEU A 31 -28.53 -60.68 0.62
N VAL A 32 -29.44 -61.24 -0.18
CA VAL A 32 -30.88 -60.95 -0.12
C VAL A 32 -31.61 -62.13 0.50
N GLN A 33 -32.43 -61.88 1.53
CA GLN A 33 -33.38 -62.86 2.04
C GLN A 33 -34.52 -63.01 1.01
N VAL A 34 -34.55 -64.15 0.30
CA VAL A 34 -35.63 -64.49 -0.61
C VAL A 34 -36.82 -64.97 0.22
N GLY A 35 -37.91 -64.18 0.23
CA GLY A 35 -39.23 -64.67 0.67
C GLY A 35 -39.67 -65.78 -0.28
N GLY A 36 -39.91 -66.98 0.26
CA GLY A 36 -40.01 -68.21 -0.51
C GLY A 36 -41.10 -68.21 -1.58
N GLU A 37 -40.70 -68.30 -2.85
CA GLU A 37 -41.52 -68.81 -3.93
C GLU A 37 -40.84 -70.05 -4.52
N VAL A 38 -41.52 -71.20 -4.36
CA VAL A 38 -41.15 -72.49 -4.97
C VAL A 38 -41.78 -72.59 -6.36
N ALA A 39 -41.03 -73.09 -7.34
CA ALA A 39 -41.49 -73.25 -8.72
C ALA A 39 -42.70 -74.20 -8.82
N ALA A 40 -43.62 -73.90 -9.73
CA ALA A 40 -44.89 -74.62 -9.90
C ALA A 40 -44.66 -76.12 -10.22
N GLY A 41 -45.17 -76.98 -9.34
CA GLY A 41 -45.14 -78.44 -9.50
C GLY A 41 -44.23 -79.21 -8.54
N GLN A 42 -43.48 -78.53 -7.66
CA GLN A 42 -42.72 -79.17 -6.59
C GLN A 42 -43.20 -78.68 -5.22
N GLU A 43 -43.51 -79.60 -4.32
CA GLU A 43 -43.81 -79.25 -2.94
C GLU A 43 -42.54 -78.67 -2.27
N PRO A 44 -42.66 -77.57 -1.50
CA PRO A 44 -41.53 -77.04 -0.77
C PRO A 44 -41.00 -78.09 0.20
N VAL A 45 -39.70 -78.39 0.12
CA VAL A 45 -39.03 -79.31 1.03
C VAL A 45 -39.16 -78.76 2.46
N LYS A 46 -40.08 -79.33 3.24
CA LYS A 46 -40.33 -78.92 4.62
C LYS A 46 -39.27 -79.49 5.55
N MET A 47 -38.89 -78.70 6.56
CA MET A 47 -38.01 -79.18 7.63
C MET A 47 -38.61 -80.44 8.27
N GLY A 48 -37.83 -81.51 8.31
CA GLY A 48 -38.23 -82.81 8.86
C GLY A 48 -38.80 -83.82 7.84
N SER A 49 -38.83 -83.50 6.55
CA SER A 49 -39.11 -84.50 5.49
C SER A 49 -37.91 -85.42 5.24
N GLU A 50 -38.14 -86.61 4.67
CA GLU A 50 -37.07 -87.56 4.33
C GLU A 50 -36.04 -86.94 3.38
N GLU A 51 -36.49 -86.11 2.42
CA GLU A 51 -35.60 -85.37 1.53
C GLU A 51 -34.77 -84.32 2.30
N TRP A 52 -35.35 -83.62 3.29
CA TRP A 52 -34.63 -82.65 4.11
C TRP A 52 -33.57 -83.32 4.99
N ASN A 53 -33.90 -84.48 5.57
CA ASN A 53 -32.98 -85.27 6.39
C ASN A 53 -31.87 -85.93 5.55
N ALA A 54 -32.15 -86.30 4.31
CA ALA A 54 -31.15 -86.82 3.38
C ALA A 54 -30.12 -85.76 2.97
N LEU A 55 -30.56 -84.51 2.77
CA LEU A 55 -29.66 -83.37 2.53
C LEU A 55 -28.88 -82.94 3.79
N ALA A 56 -29.45 -83.14 4.98
CA ALA A 56 -28.82 -82.83 6.26
C ALA A 56 -27.91 -83.95 6.79
N ASN A 57 -27.81 -85.09 6.09
CA ASN A 57 -26.99 -86.22 6.51
C ASN A 57 -25.48 -85.92 6.27
N PRO A 58 -24.64 -85.88 7.31
CA PRO A 58 -23.21 -85.59 7.17
C PRO A 58 -22.43 -86.69 6.43
N ASP A 59 -22.99 -87.90 6.29
CA ASP A 59 -22.38 -89.04 5.60
C ASP A 59 -22.82 -89.17 4.13
N ALA A 60 -23.67 -88.26 3.62
CA ALA A 60 -24.04 -88.23 2.21
C ALA A 60 -22.87 -87.73 1.36
N ALA A 61 -22.70 -88.31 0.16
CA ALA A 61 -21.65 -87.89 -0.77
C ALA A 61 -21.74 -86.37 -1.00
N PRO A 62 -20.62 -85.63 -0.95
CA PRO A 62 -20.64 -84.17 -1.04
C PRO A 62 -21.20 -83.78 -2.39
N VAL A 63 -22.41 -83.21 -2.40
CA VAL A 63 -23.01 -82.65 -3.60
C VAL A 63 -22.35 -81.28 -3.81
N ASP A 64 -21.14 -81.27 -4.35
CA ASP A 64 -20.50 -80.03 -4.79
C ASP A 64 -21.22 -79.53 -6.04
N LYS A 65 -22.13 -78.56 -5.85
CA LYS A 65 -22.78 -77.84 -6.95
C LYS A 65 -21.92 -76.69 -7.49
N GLY A 66 -20.60 -76.88 -7.60
CA GLY A 66 -19.72 -76.09 -8.46
C GLY A 66 -19.64 -74.60 -8.09
N HIS A 67 -19.85 -74.25 -6.82
CA HIS A 67 -19.78 -72.86 -6.38
C HIS A 67 -18.31 -72.42 -6.28
N LYS A 68 -17.82 -71.74 -7.32
CA LYS A 68 -16.53 -71.06 -7.27
C LYS A 68 -16.63 -69.84 -6.34
N LYS A 69 -15.57 -69.58 -5.58
CA LYS A 69 -15.43 -68.40 -4.71
C LYS A 69 -15.74 -67.12 -5.51
N GLY A 70 -16.85 -66.45 -5.20
CA GLY A 70 -17.29 -65.20 -5.85
C GLY A 70 -18.49 -65.32 -6.79
N MET A 71 -19.06 -66.51 -7.03
CA MET A 71 -20.24 -66.67 -7.89
C MET A 71 -21.54 -66.65 -7.07
N GLN A 72 -22.44 -65.73 -7.40
CA GLN A 72 -23.80 -65.65 -6.83
C GLN A 72 -24.66 -66.83 -7.28
N THR A 73 -25.48 -67.37 -6.38
CA THR A 73 -26.44 -68.42 -6.71
C THR A 73 -27.83 -67.87 -7.05
N TYR A 74 -28.23 -66.67 -6.57
CA TYR A 74 -29.54 -66.07 -6.89
C TYR A 74 -29.57 -64.52 -6.71
N GLY A 75 -30.22 -63.80 -7.64
CA GLY A 75 -30.54 -62.35 -7.57
C GLY A 75 -29.72 -61.41 -8.48
N LYS A 76 -30.16 -60.15 -8.64
CA LYS A 76 -29.39 -59.08 -9.33
C LYS A 76 -28.41 -58.43 -8.34
N THR A 77 -27.17 -58.18 -8.79
CA THR A 77 -26.09 -57.57 -8.00
C THR A 77 -26.35 -56.10 -7.67
N TYR A 78 -26.12 -55.69 -6.41
CA TYR A 78 -26.07 -54.27 -6.04
C TYR A 78 -24.71 -53.71 -6.47
N THR A 79 -24.69 -52.96 -7.56
CA THR A 79 -23.45 -52.41 -8.15
C THR A 79 -23.04 -51.06 -7.55
N GLY A 80 -23.79 -50.56 -6.56
CA GLY A 80 -23.48 -49.31 -5.87
C GLY A 80 -23.90 -48.03 -6.58
N MET A 81 -24.93 -48.05 -7.44
CA MET A 81 -25.42 -46.85 -8.15
C MET A 81 -24.29 -46.14 -8.93
N GLN A 82 -23.63 -46.91 -9.81
CA GLN A 82 -22.46 -46.46 -10.60
C GLN A 82 -22.78 -45.28 -11.51
N ASP A 83 -24.04 -45.17 -11.97
CA ASP A 83 -24.48 -44.13 -12.90
C ASP A 83 -24.51 -42.74 -12.23
N GLU A 84 -24.82 -42.65 -10.94
CA GLU A 84 -24.82 -41.42 -10.14
C GLU A 84 -23.45 -41.06 -9.54
N ALA A 85 -22.52 -42.01 -9.47
CA ALA A 85 -21.18 -41.85 -8.90
C ALA A 85 -20.30 -40.83 -9.66
N GLY A 86 -20.47 -40.76 -10.98
CA GLY A 86 -19.68 -39.89 -11.85
C GLY A 86 -19.88 -38.40 -11.55
N GLY A 87 -21.08 -37.98 -11.18
CA GLY A 87 -21.39 -36.57 -10.88
C GLY A 87 -20.70 -36.08 -9.60
N VAL A 88 -20.69 -36.89 -8.55
CA VAL A 88 -20.07 -36.54 -7.26
C VAL A 88 -18.54 -36.55 -7.38
N LEU A 89 -17.96 -37.53 -8.09
CA LEU A 89 -16.52 -37.56 -8.35
C LEU A 89 -16.05 -36.37 -9.21
N ALA A 90 -16.79 -36.04 -10.27
CA ALA A 90 -16.50 -34.87 -11.10
C ALA A 90 -16.57 -33.57 -10.28
N MET A 91 -17.57 -33.43 -9.40
CA MET A 91 -17.67 -32.25 -8.54
C MET A 91 -16.51 -32.15 -7.54
N LEU A 92 -16.06 -33.26 -6.95
CA LEU A 92 -14.89 -33.27 -6.06
C LEU A 92 -13.57 -32.98 -6.80
N GLU A 93 -13.44 -33.41 -8.06
CA GLU A 93 -12.29 -33.07 -8.90
C GLU A 93 -12.26 -31.58 -9.28
N VAL A 94 -13.42 -30.99 -9.58
CA VAL A 94 -13.56 -29.53 -9.77
C VAL A 94 -13.18 -28.77 -8.50
N ILE A 95 -13.73 -29.17 -7.35
CA ILE A 95 -13.42 -28.56 -6.05
C ILE A 95 -11.91 -28.66 -5.75
N SER A 96 -11.27 -29.78 -6.09
CA SER A 96 -9.82 -29.93 -5.90
C SER A 96 -9.02 -28.95 -6.75
N SER A 97 -9.39 -28.78 -8.03
CA SER A 97 -8.80 -27.78 -8.93
C SER A 97 -9.01 -26.35 -8.41
N ASP A 98 -10.21 -26.05 -7.90
CA ASP A 98 -10.55 -24.73 -7.35
C ASP A 98 -9.68 -24.39 -6.13
N PHE A 99 -9.42 -25.37 -5.24
CA PHE A 99 -8.51 -25.14 -4.11
C PHE A 99 -7.06 -24.90 -4.54
N SER A 100 -6.57 -25.62 -5.56
CA SER A 100 -5.23 -25.37 -6.11
C SER A 100 -5.10 -23.97 -6.71
N ARG A 101 -6.13 -23.54 -7.43
CA ARG A 101 -6.17 -22.19 -8.01
C ARG A 101 -6.30 -21.13 -6.93
N LEU A 102 -7.16 -21.33 -5.94
CA LEU A 102 -7.35 -20.42 -4.82
C LEU A 102 -6.04 -20.21 -4.04
N GLU A 103 -5.26 -21.26 -3.81
CA GLU A 103 -3.97 -21.15 -3.15
C GLU A 103 -2.99 -20.29 -3.95
N ALA A 104 -2.89 -20.53 -5.26
CA ALA A 104 -2.00 -19.78 -6.15
C ALA A 104 -2.41 -18.30 -6.24
N ASP A 105 -3.70 -18.03 -6.46
CA ASP A 105 -4.25 -16.68 -6.57
C ASP A 105 -4.07 -15.92 -5.24
N THR A 106 -4.42 -16.53 -4.11
CA THR A 106 -4.25 -15.89 -2.79
C THR A 106 -2.78 -15.64 -2.48
N GLY A 107 -1.88 -16.58 -2.81
CA GLY A 107 -0.44 -16.39 -2.58
C GLY A 107 0.14 -15.26 -3.42
N ALA A 108 -0.30 -15.12 -4.67
CA ALA A 108 0.08 -14.02 -5.55
C ALA A 108 -0.45 -12.67 -5.04
N ASP A 109 -1.71 -12.64 -4.59
CA ASP A 109 -2.35 -11.44 -4.04
C ASP A 109 -1.68 -10.99 -2.74
N GLU A 110 -1.39 -11.92 -1.82
CA GLU A 110 -0.69 -11.63 -0.56
C GLU A 110 0.72 -11.09 -0.82
N ALA A 111 1.46 -11.68 -1.77
CA ALA A 111 2.79 -11.20 -2.14
C ALA A 111 2.73 -9.79 -2.73
N THR A 112 1.81 -9.56 -3.68
CA THR A 112 1.62 -8.25 -4.32
C THR A 112 1.19 -7.19 -3.31
N ALA A 113 0.26 -7.51 -2.42
CA ALA A 113 -0.19 -6.62 -1.36
C ALA A 113 0.94 -6.29 -0.36
N SER A 114 1.74 -7.29 0.01
CA SER A 114 2.90 -7.10 0.90
C SER A 114 3.93 -6.16 0.28
N ASP A 115 4.25 -6.34 -0.99
CA ASP A 115 5.24 -5.52 -1.69
C ASP A 115 4.72 -4.11 -1.96
N ALA A 116 3.45 -3.96 -2.35
CA ALA A 116 2.80 -2.67 -2.48
C ALA A 116 2.78 -1.91 -1.15
N HIS A 117 2.48 -2.60 -0.04
CA HIS A 117 2.50 -2.00 1.29
C HIS A 117 3.91 -1.56 1.71
N LYS A 118 4.94 -2.39 1.50
CA LYS A 118 6.33 -2.02 1.78
C LYS A 118 6.76 -0.81 0.96
N ALA A 119 6.44 -0.80 -0.33
CA ALA A 119 6.76 0.31 -1.23
C ALA A 119 6.06 1.60 -0.79
N PHE A 120 4.76 1.52 -0.46
CA PHE A 120 3.99 2.65 0.05
C PHE A 120 4.57 3.20 1.35
N MET A 121 4.90 2.34 2.31
CA MET A 121 5.47 2.77 3.59
C MET A 121 6.86 3.41 3.42
N ALA A 122 7.69 2.84 2.54
CA ALA A 122 9.00 3.42 2.21
C ALA A 122 8.85 4.81 1.57
N GLU A 123 8.00 4.95 0.55
CA GLU A 123 7.81 6.23 -0.13
C GLU A 123 7.13 7.26 0.77
N SER A 124 6.12 6.86 1.56
CA SER A 124 5.45 7.74 2.49
C SER A 124 6.37 8.24 3.60
N SER A 125 7.24 7.38 4.15
CA SER A 125 8.19 7.80 5.18
C SER A 125 9.24 8.78 4.64
N LYS A 126 9.74 8.54 3.42
CA LYS A 126 10.65 9.45 2.72
C LYS A 126 9.98 10.79 2.41
N SER A 127 8.77 10.77 1.84
CA SER A 127 8.00 11.97 1.52
C SER A 127 7.75 12.81 2.77
N LYS A 128 7.33 12.16 3.88
CA LYS A 128 7.16 12.82 5.17
C LYS A 128 8.46 13.50 5.64
N ALA A 129 9.58 12.78 5.65
CA ALA A 129 10.85 13.34 6.09
C ALA A 129 11.31 14.54 5.25
N VAL A 130 11.12 14.48 3.93
CA VAL A 130 11.43 15.60 3.02
C VAL A 130 10.53 16.78 3.32
N LYS A 131 9.22 16.57 3.47
CA LYS A 131 8.24 17.64 3.70
C LYS A 131 8.37 18.27 5.07
N ASP A 132 8.67 17.49 6.11
CA ASP A 132 8.96 18.00 7.44
C ASP A 132 10.19 18.92 7.38
N LYS A 133 11.27 18.47 6.71
CA LYS A 133 12.49 19.28 6.59
C LYS A 133 12.29 20.54 5.74
N GLU A 134 11.54 20.44 4.65
CA GLU A 134 11.17 21.58 3.80
C GLU A 134 10.38 22.62 4.59
N THR A 135 9.43 22.18 5.42
CA THR A 135 8.64 23.06 6.30
C THR A 135 9.54 23.78 7.31
N ASP A 136 10.47 23.07 7.95
CA ASP A 136 11.42 23.67 8.89
C ASP A 136 12.31 24.74 8.22
N MET A 137 12.82 24.45 7.02
CA MET A 137 13.65 25.40 6.28
C MET A 137 12.84 26.64 5.89
N LEU A 138 11.64 26.46 5.33
CA LEU A 138 10.77 27.58 4.96
C LEU A 138 10.34 28.42 6.17
N ALA A 139 10.12 27.80 7.33
CA ALA A 139 9.81 28.53 8.56
C ALA A 139 11.01 29.36 9.06
N SER A 140 12.22 28.81 8.98
CA SER A 140 13.45 29.53 9.29
C SER A 140 13.66 30.71 8.33
N ASP A 141 13.55 30.47 7.02
CA ASP A 141 13.72 31.49 5.99
C ASP A 141 12.69 32.61 6.15
N LYS A 142 11.43 32.25 6.42
CA LYS A 142 10.38 33.22 6.71
C LYS A 142 10.77 34.12 7.90
N THR A 143 11.25 33.54 9.00
CA THR A 143 11.64 34.31 10.18
C THR A 143 12.80 35.26 9.89
N SER A 144 13.80 34.79 9.13
CA SER A 144 14.94 35.62 8.70
C SER A 144 14.50 36.76 7.78
N LEU A 145 13.67 36.48 6.77
CA LEU A 145 13.16 37.49 5.84
C LEU A 145 12.24 38.50 6.54
N GLU A 146 11.45 38.08 7.53
CA GLU A 146 10.64 39.00 8.34
C GLU A 146 11.53 39.94 9.18
N ALA A 147 12.66 39.45 9.71
CA ALA A 147 13.61 40.28 10.44
C ALA A 147 14.37 41.27 9.54
N GLU A 148 14.79 40.82 8.35
CA GLU A 148 15.41 41.68 7.32
C GLU A 148 14.43 42.76 6.87
N LEU A 149 13.18 42.41 6.59
CA LEU A 149 12.14 43.35 6.19
C LEU A 149 11.88 44.44 7.24
N LEU A 150 11.94 44.09 8.54
CA LEU A 150 11.83 45.08 9.61
C LEU A 150 13.05 46.02 9.65
N THR A 151 14.23 45.48 9.43
CA THR A 151 15.48 46.26 9.35
C THR A 151 15.45 47.22 8.17
N ASP A 152 15.13 46.73 6.98
CA ASP A 152 15.04 47.51 5.75
C ASP A 152 14.00 48.64 5.87
N ARG A 153 12.85 48.37 6.50
CA ARG A 153 11.84 49.41 6.77
C ARG A 153 12.38 50.52 7.66
N LYS A 154 13.14 50.16 8.69
CA LYS A 154 13.75 51.13 9.59
C LYS A 154 14.83 51.94 8.88
N ASP A 155 15.67 51.28 8.10
CA ASP A 155 16.75 51.93 7.35
C ASP A 155 16.20 52.85 6.26
N LEU A 156 15.11 52.45 5.58
CA LEU A 156 14.39 53.33 4.65
C LEU A 156 13.88 54.60 5.34
N SER A 157 13.26 54.48 6.52
CA SER A 157 12.81 55.65 7.30
C SER A 157 13.98 56.56 7.69
N ASN A 158 15.06 55.97 8.22
CA ASN A 158 16.24 56.73 8.65
C ASN A 158 16.91 57.46 7.49
N THR A 159 17.07 56.79 6.34
CA THR A 159 17.67 57.39 5.14
C THR A 159 16.80 58.48 4.54
N GLN A 160 15.46 58.33 4.59
CA GLN A 160 14.54 59.38 4.19
C GLN A 160 14.65 60.61 5.11
N ASP A 161 14.74 60.42 6.42
CA ASP A 161 14.96 61.52 7.37
C ASP A 161 16.31 62.21 7.15
N GLN A 162 17.37 61.44 6.89
CA GLN A 162 18.69 61.98 6.55
C GLN A 162 18.65 62.80 5.26
N LEU A 163 17.96 62.31 4.23
CA LEU A 163 17.79 63.02 2.96
C LEU A 163 17.04 64.34 3.18
N LEU A 164 15.93 64.32 3.91
CA LEU A 164 15.17 65.53 4.23
C LEU A 164 16.01 66.54 5.04
N ALA A 165 16.84 66.05 5.96
CA ALA A 165 17.76 66.91 6.71
C ALA A 165 18.84 67.53 5.81
N ALA A 166 19.40 66.73 4.89
CA ALA A 166 20.39 67.19 3.91
C ALA A 166 19.80 68.24 2.96
N ASP A 167 18.59 68.03 2.46
CA ASP A 167 17.89 68.99 1.58
C ASP A 167 17.63 70.31 2.31
N ARG A 168 17.15 70.26 3.56
CA ARG A 168 16.98 71.46 4.38
C ARG A 168 18.28 72.20 4.63
N TYR A 169 19.39 71.48 4.82
CA TYR A 169 20.70 72.08 4.98
C TYR A 169 21.20 72.71 3.67
N TYR A 170 21.00 72.01 2.55
CA TYR A 170 21.33 72.49 1.21
C TYR A 170 20.60 73.81 0.88
N GLU A 171 19.29 73.88 1.14
CA GLU A 171 18.49 75.11 0.93
C GLU A 171 18.98 76.29 1.78
N LYS A 172 19.50 76.05 2.99
CA LYS A 172 20.12 77.10 3.82
C LYS A 172 21.47 77.55 3.28
N LEU A 173 22.24 76.64 2.70
CA LEU A 173 23.59 76.91 2.18
C LEU A 173 23.54 77.60 0.81
N LYS A 174 22.53 77.28 -0.01
CA LYS A 174 22.35 77.82 -1.36
C LYS A 174 22.42 79.36 -1.45
N PRO A 175 21.69 80.15 -0.63
CA PRO A 175 21.83 81.61 -0.68
C PRO A 175 23.21 82.09 -0.20
N GLN A 176 23.89 81.34 0.67
CA GLN A 176 25.23 81.71 1.16
C GLN A 176 26.33 81.45 0.12
N CYS A 177 26.15 80.45 -0.75
CA CYS A 177 27.18 80.03 -1.71
C CYS A 177 26.92 80.48 -3.15
N VAL A 178 25.66 80.63 -3.57
CA VAL A 178 25.29 80.90 -4.97
C VAL A 178 24.76 82.33 -5.14
N ASP A 179 23.91 82.81 -4.23
CA ASP A 179 23.31 84.16 -4.28
C ASP A 179 24.04 85.18 -3.40
N LEU A 180 25.36 85.25 -3.52
CA LEU A 180 26.18 86.17 -2.74
C LEU A 180 25.94 87.66 -3.08
N GLY A 181 25.12 87.98 -4.09
CA GLY A 181 24.75 89.35 -4.49
C GLY A 181 25.89 90.24 -4.98
N MET A 182 27.14 89.78 -4.87
CA MET A 182 28.36 90.47 -5.30
C MET A 182 29.34 89.46 -5.88
N SER A 183 29.91 89.80 -7.02
CA SER A 183 30.95 88.99 -7.67
C SER A 183 32.20 88.90 -6.78
N TYR A 184 33.03 87.89 -7.02
CA TYR A 184 34.33 87.79 -6.37
C TYR A 184 35.16 89.07 -6.58
N GLU A 185 35.15 89.63 -7.79
CA GLU A 185 35.89 90.84 -8.13
C GLU A 185 35.41 92.06 -7.33
N GLN A 186 34.10 92.26 -7.21
CA GLN A 186 33.54 93.35 -6.38
C GLN A 186 33.92 93.20 -4.90
N ARG A 187 33.92 91.97 -4.37
CA ARG A 187 34.39 91.69 -3.00
C ARG A 187 35.89 91.95 -2.84
N ALA A 188 36.69 91.61 -3.83
CA ALA A 188 38.13 91.85 -3.82
C ALA A 188 38.44 93.35 -3.87
N ALA A 189 37.74 94.10 -4.74
CA ALA A 189 37.87 95.55 -4.86
C ALA A 189 37.49 96.28 -3.56
N ALA A 190 36.32 95.97 -2.98
CA ALA A 190 35.89 96.57 -1.71
C ALA A 190 36.89 96.28 -0.56
N ARG A 191 37.40 95.04 -0.48
CA ARG A 191 38.45 94.69 0.49
C ARG A 191 39.74 95.45 0.24
N GLN A 192 40.10 95.70 -1.02
CA GLN A 192 41.30 96.44 -1.37
C GLN A 192 41.16 97.92 -1.00
N GLU A 193 39.98 98.52 -1.20
CA GLU A 193 39.66 99.88 -0.74
C GLU A 193 39.73 99.99 0.79
N GLU A 194 39.15 99.04 1.52
CA GLU A 194 39.28 98.96 2.98
C GLU A 194 40.74 98.81 3.42
N ILE A 195 41.56 98.00 2.74
CA ILE A 195 42.98 97.87 3.06
C ILE A 195 43.71 99.19 2.84
N GLN A 196 43.39 99.94 1.78
CA GLN A 196 44.02 101.23 1.54
C GLN A 196 43.62 102.26 2.60
N SER A 197 42.33 102.33 2.97
CA SER A 197 41.88 103.25 4.02
C SER A 197 42.48 102.89 5.39
N LEU A 198 42.60 101.60 5.72
CA LEU A 198 43.26 101.15 6.94
C LEU A 198 44.76 101.46 6.93
N LYS A 199 45.43 101.34 5.78
CA LYS A 199 46.84 101.74 5.63
C LYS A 199 47.03 103.24 5.79
N GLU A 200 46.12 104.05 5.24
CA GLU A 200 46.16 105.50 5.37
C GLU A 200 45.92 105.93 6.83
N ALA A 201 44.92 105.34 7.50
CA ALA A 201 44.69 105.54 8.92
C ALA A 201 45.92 105.13 9.75
N LEU A 202 46.54 103.98 9.44
CA LEU A 202 47.76 103.53 10.09
C LEU A 202 48.92 104.53 9.88
N ARG A 203 49.09 105.07 8.67
CA ARG A 203 50.11 106.07 8.32
C ARG A 203 49.94 107.37 9.10
N ILE A 204 48.70 107.83 9.27
CA ILE A 204 48.36 108.98 10.09
C ILE A 204 48.68 108.70 11.57
N LEU A 205 48.31 107.52 12.08
CA LEU A 205 48.55 107.10 13.46
C LEU A 205 50.03 106.80 13.78
N SER A 206 50.83 106.37 12.80
CA SER A 206 52.27 106.13 12.94
C SER A 206 53.11 107.41 12.86
N GLY A 207 52.47 108.56 12.60
CA GLY A 207 53.14 109.85 12.52
C GLY A 207 53.93 110.08 11.23
N GLU A 208 53.77 109.22 10.21
CA GLU A 208 54.44 109.38 8.90
C GLU A 208 53.91 110.59 8.11
N ASP A 209 52.70 111.09 8.44
CA ASP A 209 52.09 112.29 7.86
C ASP A 209 52.18 113.53 8.78
N ILE A 210 52.86 113.44 9.92
CA ILE A 210 53.16 114.58 10.81
C ILE A 210 54.67 114.87 10.72
N ALA A 211 55.09 115.37 9.56
CA ALA A 211 56.40 115.98 9.31
C ALA A 211 56.26 117.09 8.27
#